data_AF-A0A935M156-F1
#
_entry.id   AF-A0A935M156-F1
#
_cell.length_a   1.000
_cell.length_b   1.000
_cell.length_c   1.000
_cell.angle_alpha   90.00
_cell.angle_beta   90.00
_cell.angle_gamma   90.00
#
_symmetry.space_group_name_H-M   'P 1'
#
loop_
_entity.id
_entity.type
_entity.pdbx_description
1 polymer ?
#
loop_
_entity_poly.entity_id
_entity_poly.type
_entity_poly.pdbx_seq_one_letter_code
_entity_poly.pdbx_strand_id
1 'polypeptide(L)'
;MQVMSVRLDRNSSGLSCDLRWLARSAPIQETRNTTSSDGKVTEDITRWTQFGCWEGWFEIDGVRTELVAEHCPGVKDRSWGVRAWGSGGDAIERSQQQLFWNWIPLNFGDFAIHSLRLEDPTGNARLEESFVLPMYASETAVPIREDRIERIGRWTHDYEVSAATRRITGGRIRLDETKDARGRRTIEFSAPLLTAWTYAIGYNHAKWSHGAWHGELATGHERWRVSEVDCGHSAFALMHHIVPVTCDGKSGIGFIEQCILGPYPRYGLPG
;
A
#
# COMPACT_ATOMS: atom_id res chain seq x y z
N MET A 1 2.94 -19.30 0.97
CA MET A 1 1.49 -19.55 1.08
C MET A 1 0.86 -19.26 -0.27
N GLN A 2 0.27 -20.27 -0.91
CA GLN A 2 -0.33 -20.17 -2.25
C GLN A 2 -1.83 -19.84 -2.19
N VAL A 3 -2.53 -20.32 -1.15
CA VAL A 3 -3.95 -20.05 -0.90
C VAL A 3 -4.15 -19.61 0.56
N MET A 4 -5.10 -18.70 0.79
CA MET A 4 -5.57 -18.30 2.11
C MET A 4 -7.08 -18.07 2.06
N SER A 5 -7.79 -18.39 3.15
CA SER A 5 -9.22 -18.09 3.28
C SER A 5 -9.44 -17.04 4.37
N VAL A 6 -10.34 -16.10 4.11
CA VAL A 6 -10.83 -15.11 5.06
C VAL A 6 -12.33 -15.30 5.18
N ARG A 7 -12.80 -15.58 6.39
CA ARG A 7 -14.21 -15.78 6.69
C ARG A 7 -14.65 -14.85 7.79
N LEU A 8 -15.79 -14.22 7.58
CA LEU A 8 -16.47 -13.42 8.57
C LEU A 8 -17.94 -13.84 8.60
N ASP A 9 -18.34 -14.48 9.69
CA ASP A 9 -19.74 -14.84 9.90
C ASP A 9 -20.61 -13.59 10.10
N ARG A 10 -21.92 -13.73 9.92
CA ARG A 10 -22.88 -12.66 10.20
C ARG A 10 -22.68 -12.15 11.63
N ASN A 11 -22.51 -10.84 11.75
CA ASN A 11 -22.25 -10.17 13.01
C ASN A 11 -22.91 -8.78 13.01
N SER A 12 -22.79 -8.05 14.12
CA SER A 12 -23.46 -6.77 14.32
C SER A 12 -22.98 -5.63 13.41
N SER A 13 -21.87 -5.79 12.68
CA SER A 13 -21.38 -4.76 11.74
C SER A 13 -22.13 -4.73 10.41
N GLY A 14 -22.95 -5.75 10.12
CA GLY A 14 -23.58 -5.92 8.81
C GLY A 14 -22.65 -6.46 7.72
N LEU A 15 -21.38 -6.72 8.03
CA LEU A 15 -20.40 -7.34 7.12
C LEU A 15 -20.34 -8.85 7.31
N SER A 16 -20.29 -9.61 6.22
CA SER A 16 -19.93 -11.03 6.23
C SER A 16 -19.21 -11.43 4.93
N CYS A 17 -18.38 -12.47 4.95
CA CYS A 17 -17.66 -12.92 3.76
C CYS A 17 -17.17 -14.37 3.85
N ASP A 18 -16.95 -14.98 2.68
CA ASP A 18 -16.07 -16.14 2.49
C ASP A 18 -15.22 -15.85 1.26
N LEU A 19 -13.98 -15.44 1.50
CA LEU A 19 -13.04 -14.98 0.48
C LEU A 19 -11.85 -15.92 0.44
N ARG A 20 -11.37 -16.19 -0.77
CA ARG A 20 -10.13 -16.93 -1.01
C ARG A 20 -9.14 -16.05 -1.75
N TRP A 21 -7.93 -16.04 -1.24
CA TRP A 21 -6.77 -15.47 -1.89
C TRP A 21 -6.09 -16.56 -2.73
N LEU A 22 -5.84 -16.26 -4.00
CA LEU A 22 -5.09 -17.10 -4.93
C LEU A 22 -3.81 -16.37 -5.32
N ALA A 23 -2.65 -16.89 -4.89
CA ALA A 23 -1.37 -16.29 -5.22
C ALA A 23 -1.12 -16.34 -6.73
N ARG A 24 -0.60 -15.25 -7.29
CA ARG A 24 -0.17 -15.16 -8.68
C ARG A 24 1.31 -14.80 -8.79
N SER A 25 1.99 -14.51 -7.68
CA SER A 25 3.43 -14.30 -7.63
C SER A 25 4.08 -15.01 -6.45
N ALA A 26 5.38 -15.25 -6.56
CA ALA A 26 6.20 -15.53 -5.38
C ALA A 26 6.18 -14.31 -4.43
N PRO A 27 6.34 -14.52 -3.12
CA PRO A 27 6.48 -13.42 -2.16
C PRO A 27 7.78 -12.64 -2.40
N ILE A 28 7.72 -11.32 -2.36
CA ILE A 28 8.90 -10.46 -2.19
C ILE A 28 9.06 -10.09 -0.73
N GLN A 29 10.29 -10.12 -0.23
CA GLN A 29 10.62 -9.54 1.08
C GLN A 29 11.20 -8.14 0.85
N GLU A 30 10.56 -7.14 1.44
CA GLU A 30 11.00 -5.76 1.40
C GLU A 30 12.24 -5.56 2.29
N THR A 31 13.01 -4.53 1.95
CA THR A 31 14.15 -4.12 2.75
C THR A 31 13.72 -3.80 4.17
N ARG A 32 14.45 -4.36 5.12
CA ARG A 32 14.26 -4.09 6.55
C ARG A 32 14.55 -2.62 6.81
N ASN A 33 13.56 -1.88 7.33
CA ASN A 33 13.73 -0.51 7.74
C ASN A 33 14.13 -0.48 9.22
N THR A 34 15.28 0.11 9.52
CA THR A 34 15.76 0.28 10.89
C THR A 34 16.05 1.75 11.13
N THR A 35 15.43 2.31 12.17
CA THR A 35 15.73 3.66 12.66
C THR A 35 16.05 3.62 14.15
N SER A 36 16.94 4.53 14.55
CA SER A 36 17.29 4.71 15.95
C SER A 36 17.37 6.18 16.31
N SER A 37 17.11 6.48 17.57
CA SER A 37 17.22 7.80 18.19
C SER A 37 17.85 7.63 19.57
N ASP A 38 18.86 8.46 19.88
CA ASP A 38 19.59 8.42 21.16
C ASP A 38 20.07 7.03 21.59
N GLY A 39 20.57 6.25 20.61
CA GLY A 39 21.08 4.89 20.84
C GLY A 39 19.99 3.83 21.05
N LYS A 40 18.71 4.17 20.93
CA LYS A 40 17.57 3.23 21.02
C LYS A 40 16.95 3.00 19.65
N VAL A 41 16.63 1.74 19.35
CA VAL A 41 15.86 1.38 18.15
C VAL A 41 14.43 1.90 18.30
N THR A 42 14.03 2.78 17.40
CA THR A 42 12.67 3.34 17.34
C THR A 42 11.80 2.62 16.31
N GLU A 43 12.42 2.10 15.25
CA GLU A 43 11.74 1.26 14.27
C GLU A 43 12.67 0.15 13.81
N ASP A 44 12.12 -1.04 13.69
CA ASP A 44 12.80 -2.19 13.13
C ASP A 44 11.75 -3.11 12.50
N ILE A 45 11.40 -2.83 11.25
CA ILE A 45 10.30 -3.47 10.54
C ILE A 45 10.80 -4.10 9.25
N THR A 46 10.26 -5.25 8.91
CA THR A 46 10.30 -5.75 7.53
C THR A 46 8.88 -6.16 7.11
N ARG A 47 8.70 -6.34 5.80
CA ARG A 47 7.43 -6.73 5.21
C ARG A 47 7.67 -7.77 4.13
N TRP A 48 6.64 -8.54 3.83
CA TRP A 48 6.57 -9.25 2.58
C TRP A 48 5.29 -8.89 1.85
N THR A 49 5.36 -8.93 0.52
CA THR A 49 4.29 -8.54 -0.37
C THR A 49 4.11 -9.62 -1.43
N GLN A 50 2.87 -9.91 -1.78
CA GLN A 50 2.53 -10.92 -2.78
C GLN A 50 1.33 -10.48 -3.59
N PHE A 51 1.42 -10.69 -4.90
CA PHE A 51 0.37 -10.39 -5.84
C PHE A 51 -0.48 -11.63 -6.10
N GLY A 52 -1.75 -11.41 -6.35
CA GLY A 52 -2.73 -12.47 -6.47
C GLY A 52 -4.09 -11.96 -6.87
N CYS A 53 -5.09 -12.79 -6.65
CA CYS A 53 -6.48 -12.48 -6.91
C CYS A 53 -7.36 -12.91 -5.74
N TRP A 54 -8.53 -12.27 -5.62
CA TRP A 54 -9.58 -12.67 -4.69
C TRP A 54 -10.74 -13.35 -5.44
N GLU A 55 -11.27 -14.42 -4.87
CA GLU A 55 -12.53 -15.05 -5.28
C GLU A 55 -13.43 -15.31 -4.07
N GLY A 56 -14.70 -15.61 -4.33
CA GLY A 56 -15.69 -15.89 -3.29
C GLY A 56 -16.72 -14.77 -3.19
N TRP A 57 -17.12 -14.39 -1.99
CA TRP A 57 -18.16 -13.37 -1.83
C TRP A 57 -17.97 -12.54 -0.55
N PHE A 58 -18.51 -11.32 -0.60
CA PHE A 58 -18.75 -10.51 0.58
C PHE A 58 -20.18 -9.96 0.55
N GLU A 59 -20.74 -9.69 1.73
CA GLU A 59 -22.07 -9.12 1.91
C GLU A 59 -21.98 -7.90 2.83
N ILE A 60 -22.65 -6.82 2.45
CA ILE A 60 -22.78 -5.59 3.24
C ILE A 60 -24.26 -5.29 3.37
N ASP A 61 -24.78 -5.23 4.60
CA ASP A 61 -26.18 -4.89 4.89
C ASP A 61 -27.19 -5.75 4.08
N GLY A 62 -26.89 -7.04 3.90
CA GLY A 62 -27.73 -7.97 3.13
C GLY A 62 -27.50 -7.96 1.62
N VAL A 63 -26.66 -7.08 1.09
CA VAL A 63 -26.32 -7.01 -0.34
C VAL A 63 -25.04 -7.79 -0.60
N ARG A 64 -25.17 -8.93 -1.29
CA ARG A 64 -24.07 -9.83 -1.60
C ARG A 64 -23.42 -9.48 -2.95
N THR A 65 -22.10 -9.48 -2.98
CA THR A 65 -21.25 -9.30 -4.17
C THR A 65 -20.37 -10.53 -4.35
N GLU A 66 -20.42 -11.13 -5.54
CA GLU A 66 -19.53 -12.24 -5.93
C GLU A 66 -18.24 -11.70 -6.54
N LEU A 67 -17.12 -12.33 -6.20
CA LEU A 67 -15.79 -12.03 -6.71
C LEU A 67 -15.29 -13.20 -7.54
N VAL A 68 -14.86 -12.88 -8.76
CA VAL A 68 -14.25 -13.80 -9.72
C VAL A 68 -12.77 -13.44 -9.83
N ALA A 69 -11.89 -14.43 -9.64
CA ALA A 69 -10.45 -14.21 -9.53
C ALA A 69 -9.87 -13.42 -10.71
N GLU A 70 -10.32 -13.69 -11.92
CA GLU A 70 -9.87 -13.02 -13.14
C GLU A 70 -10.12 -11.50 -13.14
N HIS A 71 -11.11 -11.02 -12.37
CA HIS A 71 -11.52 -9.62 -12.35
C HIS A 71 -11.20 -8.92 -11.02
N CYS A 72 -10.62 -9.62 -10.06
CA CYS A 72 -10.33 -9.09 -8.72
C CYS A 72 -8.85 -9.28 -8.36
N PRO A 73 -7.93 -8.62 -9.09
CA PRO A 73 -6.52 -8.61 -8.69
C PRO A 73 -6.40 -7.92 -7.33
N GLY A 74 -5.47 -8.42 -6.52
CA GLY A 74 -5.20 -7.86 -5.22
C GLY A 74 -3.74 -8.00 -4.84
N VAL A 75 -3.45 -7.48 -3.65
CA VAL A 75 -2.13 -7.53 -3.03
C VAL A 75 -2.33 -7.96 -1.60
N LYS A 76 -1.51 -8.89 -1.15
CA LYS A 76 -1.45 -9.31 0.23
C LYS A 76 -0.08 -9.01 0.78
N ASP A 77 -0.03 -8.17 1.79
CA ASP A 77 1.18 -7.87 2.53
C ASP A 77 1.10 -8.41 3.96
N ARG A 78 2.26 -8.47 4.61
CA ARG A 78 2.35 -8.60 6.07
C ARG A 78 3.60 -7.89 6.51
N SER A 79 3.45 -7.07 7.54
CA SER A 79 4.56 -6.42 8.23
C SER A 79 4.74 -7.00 9.63
N TRP A 80 5.98 -7.02 10.11
CA TRP A 80 6.31 -7.43 11.47
C TRP A 80 7.58 -6.73 11.95
N GLY A 81 7.74 -6.65 13.27
CA GLY A 81 8.88 -6.01 13.91
C GLY A 81 8.47 -4.98 14.97
N VAL A 82 9.40 -4.10 15.31
CA VAL A 82 9.21 -3.05 16.34
C VAL A 82 8.77 -1.76 15.66
N ARG A 83 7.69 -1.15 16.18
CA ARG A 83 7.20 0.18 15.75
C ARG A 83 7.10 1.12 16.94
N ALA A 84 7.58 2.35 16.80
CA ALA A 84 7.30 3.44 17.75
C ALA A 84 5.81 3.86 17.80
N TRP A 85 4.97 3.31 16.91
CA TRP A 85 3.54 3.67 16.79
C TRP A 85 2.64 2.98 17.82
N GLY A 86 3.05 1.84 18.40
CA GLY A 86 2.21 1.04 19.30
C GLY A 86 2.12 1.53 20.75
N SER A 87 2.82 2.61 21.10
CA SER A 87 2.92 3.11 22.49
C SER A 87 2.14 4.40 22.79
N GLY A 88 1.22 4.81 21.92
CA GLY A 88 0.26 5.88 22.24
C GLY A 88 0.84 7.29 22.39
N GLY A 89 2.00 7.59 21.78
CA GLY A 89 2.53 8.95 21.75
C GLY A 89 1.64 9.88 20.92
N ASP A 90 1.24 11.01 21.50
CA ASP A 90 0.30 11.99 20.95
C ASP A 90 0.55 12.28 19.47
N ALA A 91 -0.50 12.13 18.65
CA ALA A 91 -0.48 12.45 17.22
C ALA A 91 -0.07 13.91 16.92
N ILE A 92 -0.11 14.78 17.93
CA ILE A 92 0.11 16.22 17.84
C ILE A 92 1.61 16.59 17.74
N GLU A 93 2.53 15.82 18.34
CA GLU A 93 3.98 16.07 18.10
C GLU A 93 4.42 15.59 16.71
N ARG A 94 3.71 14.61 16.15
CA ARG A 94 4.04 13.98 14.86
C ARG A 94 3.70 14.87 13.67
N SER A 95 2.79 15.84 13.82
CA SER A 95 2.45 16.80 12.77
C SER A 95 3.57 17.79 12.45
N GLN A 96 4.67 17.79 13.23
CA GLN A 96 5.85 18.63 12.96
C GLN A 96 6.99 17.89 12.25
N GLN A 97 6.86 16.57 12.01
CA GLN A 97 7.84 15.81 11.24
C GLN A 97 7.33 15.61 9.80
N GLN A 98 8.12 16.04 8.83
CA GLN A 98 7.86 15.75 7.43
C GLN A 98 7.92 14.24 7.19
N LEU A 99 6.97 13.75 6.39
CA LEU A 99 6.93 12.36 5.93
C LEU A 99 6.46 12.34 4.48
N PHE A 100 7.27 11.76 3.60
CA PHE A 100 6.85 11.39 2.25
C PHE A 100 6.99 9.88 2.12
N TRP A 101 5.87 9.20 1.96
CA TRP A 101 5.79 7.74 1.89
C TRP A 101 5.03 7.32 0.64
N ASN A 102 5.62 6.37 -0.09
CA ASN A 102 4.99 5.65 -1.18
C ASN A 102 5.18 4.14 -1.03
N TRP A 103 4.09 3.39 -1.14
CA TRP A 103 4.09 1.93 -1.27
C TRP A 103 3.14 1.56 -2.42
N ILE A 104 3.71 1.02 -3.50
CA ILE A 104 3.08 1.04 -4.83
C ILE A 104 3.12 -0.35 -5.45
N PRO A 105 2.11 -1.19 -5.20
CA PRO A 105 1.92 -2.43 -5.94
C PRO A 105 1.09 -2.22 -7.21
N LEU A 106 1.64 -2.62 -8.35
CA LEU A 106 1.05 -2.51 -9.68
C LEU A 106 1.03 -3.87 -10.37
N ASN A 107 -0.11 -4.23 -10.95
CA ASN A 107 -0.33 -5.48 -11.66
C ASN A 107 -0.57 -5.20 -13.16
N PHE A 108 0.21 -5.84 -14.03
CA PHE A 108 0.12 -5.73 -15.49
C PHE A 108 -0.33 -7.03 -16.17
N GLY A 109 -0.87 -7.98 -15.40
CA GLY A 109 -1.36 -9.28 -15.87
C GLY A 109 -0.29 -10.37 -15.88
N ASP A 110 0.81 -10.17 -16.60
CA ASP A 110 1.91 -11.14 -16.73
C ASP A 110 3.18 -10.79 -15.93
N PHE A 111 3.26 -9.56 -15.43
CA PHE A 111 4.22 -9.16 -14.40
C PHE A 111 3.58 -8.18 -13.42
N ALA A 112 4.24 -7.99 -12.30
CA ALA A 112 3.91 -6.97 -11.32
C ALA A 112 5.14 -6.09 -11.05
N ILE A 113 4.86 -4.89 -10.55
CA ILE A 113 5.87 -3.98 -10.02
C ILE A 113 5.47 -3.64 -8.60
N HIS A 114 6.41 -3.72 -7.67
CA HIS A 114 6.24 -3.19 -6.33
C HIS A 114 7.32 -2.15 -6.08
N SER A 115 6.95 -0.93 -5.72
CA SER A 115 7.91 0.14 -5.40
C SER A 115 7.64 0.69 -4.01
N LEU A 116 8.70 0.97 -3.27
CA LEU A 116 8.66 1.60 -1.96
C LEU A 116 9.61 2.79 -1.95
N ARG A 117 9.15 3.92 -1.41
CA ARG A 117 10.00 5.09 -1.16
C ARG A 117 9.61 5.84 0.10
N LEU A 118 10.61 6.18 0.89
CA LEU A 118 10.53 7.05 2.06
C LEU A 118 11.52 8.20 1.87
N GLU A 119 11.06 9.44 1.96
CA GLU A 119 11.91 10.61 1.69
C GLU A 119 11.91 11.64 2.82
N ASP A 120 13.05 12.33 2.91
CA ASP A 120 13.21 13.54 3.71
C ASP A 120 12.61 14.79 3.03
N PRO A 121 12.60 15.97 3.70
CA PRO A 121 11.94 17.16 3.15
C PRO A 121 12.58 17.70 1.88
N THR A 122 13.84 17.33 1.61
CA THR A 122 14.58 17.77 0.43
C THR A 122 14.42 16.81 -0.76
N GLY A 123 13.68 15.70 -0.57
CA GLY A 123 13.42 14.69 -1.58
C GLY A 123 14.51 13.61 -1.68
N ASN A 124 15.40 13.50 -0.69
CA ASN A 124 16.36 12.40 -0.63
C ASN A 124 15.66 11.15 -0.10
N ALA A 125 15.84 10.03 -0.81
CA ALA A 125 15.34 8.74 -0.36
C ALA A 125 16.15 8.22 0.84
N ARG A 126 15.46 8.00 1.96
CA ARG A 126 15.97 7.26 3.13
C ARG A 126 15.81 5.76 2.94
N LEU A 127 14.76 5.37 2.23
CA LEU A 127 14.50 4.01 1.80
C LEU A 127 13.98 4.08 0.36
N GLU A 128 14.60 3.34 -0.54
CA GLU A 128 14.14 3.18 -1.92
C GLU A 128 14.38 1.74 -2.37
N GLU A 129 13.36 1.15 -2.96
CA GLU A 129 13.47 -0.11 -3.67
C GLU A 129 12.30 -0.25 -4.64
N SER A 130 12.54 -1.04 -5.68
CA SER A 130 11.47 -1.56 -6.51
C SER A 130 11.78 -3.00 -6.90
N PHE A 131 10.73 -3.77 -7.12
CA PHE A 131 10.79 -5.14 -7.62
C PHE A 131 9.98 -5.22 -8.91
N VAL A 132 10.50 -5.93 -9.90
CA VAL A 132 9.74 -6.43 -11.04
C VAL A 132 9.72 -7.94 -10.91
N LEU A 133 8.53 -8.53 -10.98
CA LEU A 133 8.34 -9.96 -10.72
C LEU A 133 7.33 -10.57 -11.69
N PRO A 134 7.54 -11.83 -12.11
CA PRO A 134 6.59 -12.51 -12.98
C PRO A 134 5.28 -12.80 -12.26
N MET A 135 4.20 -12.78 -13.03
CA MET A 135 2.87 -13.24 -12.61
C MET A 135 2.55 -14.55 -13.31
N TYR A 136 2.09 -15.52 -12.53
CA TYR A 136 1.74 -16.87 -12.99
C TYR A 136 0.27 -16.96 -13.34
N ALA A 137 -0.16 -18.01 -14.03
CA ALA A 137 -1.57 -18.20 -14.40
C ALA A 137 -2.45 -18.66 -13.22
N SER A 138 -1.87 -19.38 -12.26
CA SER A 138 -2.57 -19.92 -11.09
C SER A 138 -1.62 -20.06 -9.90
N GLU A 139 -2.18 -20.25 -8.72
CA GLU A 139 -1.46 -20.47 -7.46
C GLU A 139 -0.60 -21.73 -7.46
N THR A 140 -0.99 -22.75 -8.23
CA THR A 140 -0.23 -24.00 -8.40
C THR A 140 0.98 -23.81 -9.31
N ALA A 141 0.97 -22.80 -10.18
CA ALA A 141 2.09 -22.46 -11.06
C ALA A 141 3.12 -21.56 -10.38
N VAL A 142 2.79 -20.94 -9.24
CA VAL A 142 3.73 -20.11 -8.46
C VAL A 142 4.82 -21.00 -7.85
N PRO A 143 6.11 -20.77 -8.17
CA PRO A 143 7.20 -21.57 -7.64
C PRO A 143 7.47 -21.24 -6.17
N ILE A 144 8.14 -22.18 -5.49
CA ILE A 144 8.59 -21.98 -4.11
C ILE A 144 9.73 -20.95 -4.04
N ARG A 145 10.62 -20.95 -5.04
CA ARG A 145 11.71 -20.00 -5.21
C ARG A 145 11.58 -19.34 -6.57
N GLU A 146 11.72 -18.02 -6.60
CA GLU A 146 11.67 -17.23 -7.81
C GLU A 146 12.99 -16.49 -8.00
N ASP A 147 13.76 -16.92 -8.98
CA ASP A 147 15.04 -16.30 -9.30
C ASP A 147 14.90 -15.17 -10.33
N ARG A 148 13.70 -14.99 -10.92
CA ARG A 148 13.39 -13.92 -11.90
C ARG A 148 12.86 -12.64 -11.27
N ILE A 149 12.87 -12.53 -9.94
CA ILE A 149 12.55 -11.25 -9.29
C ILE A 149 13.73 -10.30 -9.52
N GLU A 150 13.48 -9.24 -10.28
CA GLU A 150 14.45 -8.17 -10.48
C GLU A 150 14.28 -7.12 -9.40
N ARG A 151 15.36 -6.85 -8.66
CA ARG A 151 15.41 -5.76 -7.69
C ARG A 151 16.09 -4.55 -8.32
N ILE A 152 15.39 -3.42 -8.29
CA ILE A 152 15.84 -2.12 -8.77
C ILE A 152 16.09 -1.24 -7.55
N GLY A 153 17.33 -0.81 -7.39
CA GLY A 153 17.75 -0.02 -6.22
C GLY A 153 17.43 1.46 -6.30
N ARG A 154 17.07 1.98 -7.48
CA ARG A 154 16.81 3.41 -7.69
C ARG A 154 15.61 3.64 -8.59
N TRP A 155 14.77 4.58 -8.18
CA TRP A 155 13.67 5.07 -9.00
C TRP A 155 13.32 6.51 -8.63
N THR A 156 12.66 7.20 -9.56
CA THR A 156 12.24 8.60 -9.39
C THR A 156 10.77 8.76 -9.72
N HIS A 157 10.14 9.79 -9.15
CA HIS A 157 8.76 10.15 -9.42
C HIS A 157 8.63 11.59 -9.90
N ASP A 158 7.59 11.84 -10.67
CA ASP A 158 7.17 13.15 -11.12
C ASP A 158 5.64 13.15 -11.10
N TYR A 159 5.09 13.61 -9.98
CA TYR A 159 3.67 13.55 -9.68
C TYR A 159 3.01 14.89 -9.86
N GLU A 160 1.76 14.82 -10.29
CA GLU A 160 0.80 15.90 -10.12
C GLU A 160 0.22 15.78 -8.71
N VAL A 161 0.33 16.84 -7.91
CA VAL A 161 -0.15 16.85 -6.52
C VAL A 161 -1.08 18.03 -6.31
N SER A 162 -2.27 17.76 -5.80
CA SER A 162 -3.21 18.80 -5.38
C SER A 162 -2.68 19.50 -4.13
N ALA A 163 -2.32 20.78 -4.24
CA ALA A 163 -1.91 21.57 -3.08
C ALA A 163 -3.00 21.67 -1.99
N ALA A 164 -4.27 21.68 -2.39
CA ALA A 164 -5.40 21.79 -1.46
C ALA A 164 -5.62 20.51 -0.63
N THR A 165 -5.38 19.34 -1.22
CA THR A 165 -5.68 18.05 -0.56
C THR A 165 -4.44 17.21 -0.25
N ARG A 166 -3.27 17.63 -0.75
CA ARG A 166 -1.99 16.91 -0.70
C ARG A 166 -2.05 15.51 -1.33
N ARG A 167 -2.98 15.31 -2.27
CA ARG A 167 -3.19 14.03 -2.98
C ARG A 167 -2.48 14.03 -4.32
N ILE A 168 -1.84 12.91 -4.63
CA ILE A 168 -1.30 12.59 -5.94
C ILE A 168 -2.49 12.35 -6.88
N THR A 169 -2.59 13.13 -7.95
CA THR A 169 -3.67 13.07 -8.94
C THR A 169 -3.23 12.48 -10.27
N GLY A 170 -1.95 12.15 -10.42
CA GLY A 170 -1.38 11.61 -11.65
C GLY A 170 0.13 11.70 -11.63
N GLY A 171 0.75 11.26 -12.72
CA GLY A 171 2.15 11.47 -12.98
C GLY A 171 2.86 10.22 -13.44
N ARG A 172 4.14 10.13 -13.11
CA ARG A 172 5.01 9.07 -13.59
C ARG A 172 6.04 8.63 -12.59
N ILE A 173 6.41 7.36 -12.72
CA ILE A 173 7.45 6.68 -11.97
C ILE A 173 8.46 6.16 -12.99
N ARG A 174 9.75 6.38 -12.74
CA ARG A 174 10.84 5.93 -13.60
C ARG A 174 11.76 5.03 -12.79
N LEU A 175 11.83 3.77 -13.18
CA LEU A 175 12.75 2.80 -12.59
C LEU A 175 14.06 2.82 -13.38
N ASP A 176 15.19 2.91 -12.69
CA ASP A 176 16.51 2.79 -13.34
C ASP A 176 16.76 1.36 -13.84
N GLU A 177 17.82 1.17 -14.63
CA GLU A 177 18.08 0.01 -15.49
C GLU A 177 17.71 -1.36 -14.88
N THR A 178 16.84 -2.09 -15.57
CA THR A 178 16.60 -3.54 -15.38
C THR A 178 17.75 -4.34 -15.99
N LYS A 179 18.05 -5.53 -15.47
CA LYS A 179 19.21 -6.34 -15.94
C LYS A 179 19.14 -6.69 -17.43
N ASP A 180 17.92 -6.70 -17.99
CA ASP A 180 17.63 -7.28 -19.31
C ASP A 180 17.43 -6.25 -20.42
N ALA A 181 17.50 -4.95 -20.13
CA ALA A 181 17.45 -3.89 -21.15
C ALA A 181 18.20 -2.64 -20.68
N ARG A 182 19.01 -2.04 -21.57
CA ARG A 182 19.62 -0.70 -21.40
C ARG A 182 18.58 0.44 -21.40
N GLY A 183 17.41 0.21 -20.81
CA GLY A 183 16.24 1.07 -20.88
C GLY A 183 15.68 1.35 -19.49
N ARG A 184 15.36 2.61 -19.25
CA ARG A 184 14.61 3.07 -18.08
C ARG A 184 13.15 2.69 -18.27
N ARG A 185 12.57 1.94 -17.32
CA ARG A 185 11.14 1.61 -17.32
C ARG A 185 10.35 2.81 -16.83
N THR A 186 9.34 3.24 -17.59
CA THR A 186 8.46 4.35 -17.20
C THR A 186 7.05 3.85 -16.99
N ILE A 187 6.53 4.10 -15.80
CA ILE A 187 5.14 3.86 -15.42
C ILE A 187 4.44 5.22 -15.44
N GLU A 188 3.30 5.30 -16.09
CA GLU A 188 2.47 6.51 -16.15
C GLU A 188 1.08 6.18 -15.62
N PHE A 189 0.46 7.14 -14.95
CA PHE A 189 -0.88 7.00 -14.39
C PHE A 189 -1.56 8.35 -14.33
N SER A 190 -2.90 8.32 -14.36
CA SER A 190 -3.75 9.51 -14.30
C SER A 190 -4.56 9.54 -13.01
N ALA A 191 -5.62 10.35 -12.99
CA ALA A 191 -6.51 10.51 -11.84
C ALA A 191 -6.93 9.16 -11.24
N PRO A 192 -6.81 8.99 -9.91
CA PRO A 192 -7.29 7.78 -9.23
C PRO A 192 -8.76 7.51 -9.53
N LEU A 193 -9.10 6.24 -9.77
CA LEU A 193 -10.49 5.78 -9.89
C LEU A 193 -11.22 5.84 -8.54
N LEU A 194 -10.47 5.58 -7.48
CA LEU A 194 -10.97 5.54 -6.11
C LEU A 194 -9.84 5.91 -5.15
N THR A 195 -10.20 6.56 -4.05
CA THR A 195 -9.32 6.73 -2.89
C THR A 195 -9.92 6.01 -1.70
N ALA A 196 -9.17 5.10 -1.09
CA ALA A 196 -9.52 4.44 0.15
C ALA A 196 -8.62 4.98 1.28
N TRP A 197 -9.24 5.43 2.38
CA TRP A 197 -8.49 5.93 3.53
C TRP A 197 -8.15 4.79 4.48
N THR A 198 -6.86 4.65 4.78
CA THR A 198 -6.37 3.58 5.66
C THR A 198 -6.77 3.79 7.13
N TYR A 199 -7.35 4.95 7.47
CA TYR A 199 -8.02 5.19 8.75
C TYR A 199 -9.07 4.11 9.06
N ALA A 200 -9.82 3.67 8.05
CA ALA A 200 -10.85 2.64 8.19
C ALA A 200 -10.29 1.27 8.63
N ILE A 201 -8.99 1.04 8.47
CA ILE A 201 -8.29 -0.18 8.90
C ILE A 201 -7.28 0.12 10.04
N GLY A 202 -7.46 1.24 10.74
CA GLY A 202 -6.78 1.55 12.00
C GLY A 202 -5.61 2.53 11.93
N TYR A 203 -5.17 2.95 10.74
CA TYR A 203 -4.05 3.90 10.66
C TYR A 203 -4.46 5.29 11.16
N ASN A 204 -3.78 5.79 12.20
CA ASN A 204 -4.13 7.01 12.94
C ASN A 204 -5.52 7.00 13.61
N HIS A 205 -6.17 5.85 13.73
CA HIS A 205 -7.45 5.74 14.41
C HIS A 205 -7.26 5.95 15.92
N ALA A 206 -8.06 6.83 16.54
CA ALA A 206 -7.85 7.22 17.94
C ALA A 206 -8.02 6.06 18.93
N LYS A 207 -9.04 5.22 18.71
CA LYS A 207 -9.33 4.03 19.52
C LYS A 207 -8.69 2.76 18.96
N TRP A 208 -9.03 2.39 17.72
CA TRP A 208 -8.57 1.17 17.05
C TRP A 208 -7.26 1.37 16.28
N SER A 209 -6.26 1.97 16.93
CA SER A 209 -5.00 2.28 16.26
C SER A 209 -4.30 1.01 15.77
N HIS A 210 -3.72 1.09 14.58
CA HIS A 210 -3.06 -0.04 13.93
C HIS A 210 -1.97 -0.64 14.84
N GLY A 211 -2.14 -1.90 15.23
CA GLY A 211 -1.21 -2.64 16.08
C GLY A 211 -1.43 -2.47 17.60
N ALA A 212 -2.47 -1.76 18.03
CA ALA A 212 -2.83 -1.67 19.44
C ALA A 212 -3.39 -2.99 19.98
N TRP A 213 -3.03 -3.30 21.22
CA TRP A 213 -3.61 -4.42 21.95
C TRP A 213 -4.94 -4.01 22.58
N HIS A 214 -6.00 -4.78 22.31
CA HIS A 214 -7.35 -4.54 22.83
C HIS A 214 -7.87 -5.67 23.73
N GLY A 215 -6.99 -6.60 24.14
CA GLY A 215 -7.38 -7.84 24.79
C GLY A 215 -7.51 -9.01 23.80
N GLU A 216 -7.83 -10.19 24.33
CA GLU A 216 -7.89 -11.45 23.55
C GLU A 216 -8.91 -11.41 22.41
N LEU A 217 -10.05 -10.77 22.63
CA LEU A 217 -11.10 -10.59 21.63
C LEU A 217 -11.79 -9.25 21.83
N ALA A 218 -11.57 -8.34 20.89
CA ALA A 218 -12.25 -7.07 20.82
C ALA A 218 -12.80 -6.87 19.42
N THR A 219 -14.06 -6.45 19.33
CA THR A 219 -14.71 -6.13 18.06
C THR A 219 -15.30 -4.72 18.14
N GLY A 220 -15.29 -4.06 17.00
CA GLY A 220 -15.86 -2.73 16.82
C GLY A 220 -16.11 -2.50 15.34
N HIS A 221 -17.07 -1.65 15.04
CA HIS A 221 -17.32 -1.20 13.68
C HIS A 221 -17.77 0.25 13.72
N GLU A 222 -17.47 0.96 12.65
CA GLU A 222 -17.88 2.34 12.45
C GLU A 222 -18.42 2.47 11.02
N ARG A 223 -19.35 3.41 10.83
CA ARG A 223 -19.92 3.71 9.52
C ARG A 223 -19.89 5.22 9.33
N TRP A 224 -19.30 5.63 8.21
CA TRP A 224 -19.21 7.03 7.85
C TRP A 224 -19.79 7.24 6.47
N ARG A 225 -20.49 8.37 6.29
CA ARG A 225 -20.74 8.89 4.96
C ARG A 225 -19.52 9.70 4.55
N VAL A 226 -18.81 9.26 3.51
CA VAL A 226 -17.54 9.89 3.08
C VAL A 226 -17.71 11.39 2.79
N SER A 227 -18.87 11.82 2.28
CA SER A 227 -19.16 13.24 2.02
C SER A 227 -19.28 14.11 3.27
N GLU A 228 -19.37 13.50 4.46
CA GLU A 228 -19.48 14.18 5.76
C GLU A 228 -18.15 14.10 6.55
N VAL A 229 -17.10 13.50 5.97
CA VAL A 229 -15.78 13.36 6.59
C VAL A 229 -14.85 14.43 6.05
N ASP A 230 -14.17 15.16 6.93
CA ASP A 230 -13.03 16.01 6.55
C ASP A 230 -11.82 15.13 6.20
N CYS A 231 -11.79 14.65 4.96
CA CYS A 231 -10.68 13.87 4.44
C CYS A 231 -9.41 14.72 4.16
N GLY A 232 -9.39 16.00 4.55
CA GLY A 232 -8.19 16.85 4.61
C GLY A 232 -7.49 16.80 5.97
N HIS A 233 -8.17 16.29 7.01
CA HIS A 233 -7.58 16.14 8.33
C HIS A 233 -6.39 15.16 8.31
N SER A 234 -5.33 15.48 9.07
CA SER A 234 -4.05 14.74 9.05
C SER A 234 -4.16 13.25 9.41
N ALA A 235 -5.16 12.87 10.22
CA ALA A 235 -5.47 11.47 10.49
C ALA A 235 -5.73 10.64 9.21
N PHE A 236 -6.22 11.28 8.15
CA PHE A 236 -6.51 10.68 6.85
C PHE A 236 -5.35 10.81 5.85
N ALA A 237 -4.16 11.24 6.27
CA ALA A 237 -3.04 11.50 5.37
C ALA A 237 -2.48 10.22 4.70
N LEU A 238 -2.63 9.04 5.32
CA LEU A 238 -2.30 7.76 4.71
C LEU A 238 -3.51 7.18 3.97
N MET A 239 -3.37 6.99 2.66
CA MET A 239 -4.46 6.54 1.79
C MET A 239 -3.96 5.71 0.62
N HIS A 240 -4.83 4.89 0.03
CA HIS A 240 -4.61 4.13 -1.19
C HIS A 240 -5.37 4.77 -2.34
N HIS A 241 -4.66 5.17 -3.39
CA HIS A 241 -5.25 5.61 -4.65
C HIS A 241 -5.26 4.44 -5.63
N ILE A 242 -6.44 3.89 -5.95
CA ILE A 242 -6.58 2.88 -7.01
C ILE A 242 -6.42 3.59 -8.34
N VAL A 243 -5.40 3.20 -9.11
CA VAL A 243 -4.99 3.90 -10.33
C VAL A 243 -4.88 2.93 -11.51
N PRO A 244 -5.39 3.31 -12.70
CA PRO A 244 -5.00 2.65 -13.94
C PRO A 244 -3.59 3.13 -14.29
N VAL A 245 -2.74 2.21 -14.71
CA VAL A 245 -1.34 2.50 -15.01
C VAL A 245 -0.95 1.96 -16.38
N THR A 246 0.06 2.55 -16.99
CA THR A 246 0.68 2.03 -18.22
C THR A 246 2.18 1.92 -18.04
N CYS A 247 2.78 0.84 -18.55
CA CYS A 247 4.21 0.60 -18.53
C CYS A 247 4.62 -0.19 -19.78
N ASP A 248 5.58 0.32 -20.55
CA ASP A 248 6.09 -0.33 -21.78
C ASP A 248 4.99 -0.82 -22.74
N GLY A 249 3.97 0.02 -22.96
CA GLY A 249 2.83 -0.30 -23.83
C GLY A 249 1.80 -1.27 -23.23
N LYS A 250 2.00 -1.75 -22.00
CA LYS A 250 1.03 -2.59 -21.28
C LYS A 250 0.23 -1.77 -20.30
N SER A 251 -1.07 -2.06 -20.24
CA SER A 251 -1.98 -1.50 -19.24
C SER A 251 -1.98 -2.35 -17.98
N GLY A 252 -2.18 -1.72 -16.84
CA GLY A 252 -2.25 -2.38 -15.55
C GLY A 252 -3.16 -1.62 -14.59
N ILE A 253 -3.31 -2.17 -13.41
CA ILE A 253 -4.03 -1.59 -12.29
C ILE A 253 -3.28 -1.86 -11.00
N GLY A 254 -3.37 -0.95 -10.05
CA GLY A 254 -2.81 -1.14 -8.74
C GLY A 254 -3.25 -0.01 -7.83
N PHE A 255 -2.47 0.21 -6.79
CA PHE A 255 -2.67 1.41 -6.00
C PHE A 255 -1.36 2.08 -5.62
N ILE A 256 -1.44 3.39 -5.47
CA ILE A 256 -0.40 4.22 -4.88
C ILE A 256 -0.83 4.47 -3.44
N GLU A 257 -0.22 3.78 -2.48
CA GLU A 257 -0.31 4.20 -1.09
C GLU A 257 0.53 5.47 -0.93
N GLN A 258 -0.08 6.53 -0.43
CA GLN A 258 0.60 7.78 -0.17
C GLN A 258 0.43 8.23 1.28
N CYS A 259 1.47 8.85 1.82
CA CYS A 259 1.35 9.75 2.97
C CYS A 259 2.33 10.92 2.78
N ILE A 260 1.81 12.14 2.71
CA ILE A 260 2.60 13.37 2.51
C ILE A 260 2.27 14.38 3.61
N LEU A 261 3.07 14.40 4.67
CA LEU A 261 2.95 15.29 5.82
C LEU A 261 4.11 16.29 5.86
N GLY A 262 3.86 17.49 6.39
CA GLY A 262 4.86 18.56 6.56
C GLY A 262 5.39 19.15 5.24
N PRO A 263 6.38 20.04 5.27
CA PRO A 263 6.87 20.71 4.06
C PRO A 263 7.43 19.72 3.04
N TYR A 264 7.05 19.85 1.77
CA TYR A 264 7.66 19.09 0.68
C TYR A 264 7.80 19.97 -0.58
N PRO A 265 8.87 20.79 -0.65
CA PRO A 265 9.04 21.84 -1.66
C PRO A 265 9.03 21.34 -3.10
N ARG A 266 9.43 20.09 -3.36
CA ARG A 266 9.41 19.46 -4.69
C ARG A 266 8.05 19.57 -5.38
N TYR A 267 6.96 19.50 -4.60
CA TYR A 267 5.58 19.64 -5.08
C TYR A 267 4.89 20.91 -4.57
N GLY A 268 5.66 21.91 -4.12
CA GLY A 268 5.12 23.18 -3.64
C GLY A 268 4.24 23.04 -2.40
N LEU A 269 4.42 21.99 -1.59
CA LEU A 269 3.61 21.77 -0.40
C LEU A 269 4.24 22.49 0.80
N PRO A 270 3.56 23.50 1.39
CA PRO A 270 4.01 24.12 2.62
C PRO A 270 3.85 23.18 3.83
N GLY A 271 4.43 23.58 4.96
CA GLY A 271 4.31 22.91 6.25
C GLY A 271 2.89 22.86 6.78
#